data_AF-A0A9E4KEP5-F1
#
_entry.id   AF-A0A9E4KEP5-F1
#
_cell.length_a   1.000
_cell.length_b   1.000
_cell.length_c   1.000
_cell.angle_alpha   90.00
_cell.angle_beta   90.00
_cell.angle_gamma   90.00
#
_symmetry.space_group_name_H-M   'P 1'
#
loop_
_entity.id
_entity.type
_entity.pdbx_description
1 polymer ?
#
loop_
_entity_poly.entity_id
_entity_poly.type
_entity_poly.pdbx_seq_one_letter_code
_entity_poly.pdbx_strand_id
1 'polypeptide(L)'
;MLAGMFSAYAIVSALHAVGREGEGRYIDVSMQDAMVAALGPRMGETLQAGVSPGRHGNENPMRVPANTYRTSDGEYVTVIVQHDGFWPGFCRALDVEDLLEDPCFQTARARVANRDAINERVSKIFASRTMAEWEQRLEAERVGFSAVNDYERALADPQVAHRGLIRRVEHPVSGEIRVVGAPWIMSGAQAE
;
A
#
# COMPACT_ATOMS: atom_id res chain seq x y z
N MET A 1 17.35 3.32 -2.53
CA MET A 1 16.22 4.25 -2.82
C MET A 1 16.03 5.26 -1.70
N LEU A 2 15.68 4.84 -0.47
CA LEU A 2 15.35 5.75 0.64
C LEU A 2 16.41 6.82 0.93
N ALA A 3 17.68 6.42 1.09
CA ALA A 3 18.77 7.37 1.34
C ALA A 3 18.86 8.44 0.23
N GLY A 4 18.78 8.04 -1.05
CA GLY A 4 18.79 8.99 -2.17
C GLY A 4 17.60 9.95 -2.17
N MET A 5 16.41 9.49 -1.79
CA MET A 5 15.23 10.36 -1.62
C MET A 5 15.43 11.35 -0.47
N PHE A 6 15.95 10.91 0.68
CA PHE A 6 16.27 11.80 1.80
C PHE A 6 17.37 12.80 1.44
N SER A 7 18.39 12.38 0.68
CA SER A 7 19.42 13.29 0.15
C SER A 7 18.81 14.35 -0.75
N ALA A 8 17.94 13.98 -1.70
CA ALA A 8 17.25 14.94 -2.56
C ALA A 8 16.42 15.95 -1.75
N TYR A 9 15.67 15.47 -0.75
CA TYR A 9 14.90 16.33 0.15
C TYR A 9 15.79 17.29 0.96
N ALA A 10 16.91 16.80 1.50
CA ALA A 10 17.86 17.60 2.27
C ALA A 10 18.54 18.66 1.38
N ILE A 11 18.90 18.31 0.14
CA ILE A 11 19.49 19.24 -0.84
C ILE A 11 18.51 20.35 -1.20
N VAL A 12 17.26 20.02 -1.55
CA VAL A 12 16.24 21.04 -1.88
C VAL A 12 15.99 21.96 -0.67
N SER A 13 15.94 21.40 0.54
CA SER A 13 15.81 22.18 1.78
C SER A 13 17.00 23.12 2.01
N ALA A 14 18.23 22.64 1.80
CA ALA A 14 19.43 23.45 1.93
C ALA A 14 19.49 24.56 0.87
N LEU A 15 19.13 24.28 -0.38
CA LEU A 15 19.06 25.29 -1.45
C LEU A 15 18.04 26.40 -1.10
N HIS A 16 16.89 26.04 -0.52
CA HIS A 16 15.92 27.03 -0.04
C HIS A 16 16.48 27.91 1.07
N ALA A 17 17.24 27.34 2.02
CA ALA A 17 17.90 28.08 3.08
C ALA A 17 19.01 29.00 2.54
N VAL A 18 19.87 28.49 1.65
CA VAL A 18 20.94 29.26 0.99
C VAL A 18 20.39 30.49 0.29
N GLY A 19 19.25 30.38 -0.41
CA GLY A 19 18.63 31.52 -1.08
C GLY A 19 18.22 32.66 -0.13
N ARG A 20 18.05 32.37 1.17
CA ARG A 20 17.68 33.35 2.20
C ARG A 20 18.88 33.82 3.04
N GLU A 21 19.79 32.90 3.35
CA GLU A 21 20.85 33.10 4.34
C GLU A 21 22.22 33.34 3.68
N GLY A 22 22.41 32.91 2.44
CA GLY A 22 23.68 33.04 1.69
C GLY A 22 24.75 32.01 2.08
N GLU A 23 24.50 31.14 3.05
CA GLU A 23 25.47 30.17 3.56
C GLU A 23 25.14 28.73 3.14
N GLY A 24 26.15 28.02 2.64
CA GLY A 24 26.06 26.60 2.28
C GLY A 24 25.92 25.68 3.51
N ARG A 25 25.44 24.45 3.28
CA ARG A 25 25.32 23.42 4.33
C ARG A 25 26.07 22.15 3.91
N TYR A 26 26.79 21.54 4.85
CA TYR A 26 27.25 20.16 4.73
C TYR A 26 26.08 19.22 5.07
N ILE A 27 25.83 18.22 4.23
CA ILE A 27 24.74 17.25 4.42
C ILE A 27 25.36 15.86 4.56
N ASP A 28 25.17 15.26 5.73
CA ASP A 28 25.50 13.86 5.98
C ASP A 28 24.23 13.00 5.91
N VAL A 29 24.25 11.94 5.10
CA VAL A 29 23.12 11.02 4.93
C VAL A 29 23.59 9.58 5.11
N SER A 30 23.10 8.96 6.19
CA SER A 30 23.32 7.56 6.49
C SER A 30 22.24 6.68 5.85
N MET A 31 22.66 5.59 5.19
CA MET A 31 21.72 4.56 4.70
C MET A 31 20.99 3.87 5.84
N GLN A 32 21.67 3.68 6.98
CA GLN A 32 21.08 3.04 8.16
C GLN A 32 19.97 3.92 8.73
N ASP A 33 20.22 5.23 8.87
CA ASP A 33 19.27 6.18 9.43
C ASP A 33 18.04 6.31 8.53
N ALA A 34 18.24 6.34 7.22
CA ALA A 34 17.17 6.33 6.23
C ALA A 34 16.27 5.09 6.35
N MET A 35 16.85 3.91 6.58
CA MET A 35 16.08 2.68 6.78
C MET A 35 15.31 2.71 8.11
N VAL A 36 15.95 3.13 9.20
CA VAL A 36 15.31 3.24 10.52
C VAL A 36 14.14 4.23 10.49
N ALA A 37 14.32 5.39 9.86
CA ALA A 37 13.28 6.39 9.70
C ALA A 37 12.07 5.87 8.91
N ALA A 38 12.30 5.04 7.88
CA ALA A 38 11.24 4.48 7.05
C ALA A 38 10.39 3.40 7.74
N LEU A 39 10.83 2.84 8.89
CA LEU A 39 10.03 1.89 9.67
C LEU A 39 8.82 2.55 10.35
N GLY A 40 8.84 3.88 10.49
CA GLY A 40 7.68 4.69 10.86
C GLY A 40 6.94 4.16 12.10
N PRO A 41 5.63 3.91 12.04
CA PRO A 41 4.82 3.48 13.19
C PRO A 41 5.34 2.21 13.88
N ARG A 42 5.98 1.30 13.15
CA ARG A 42 6.49 0.04 13.74
C ARG A 42 7.69 0.28 14.64
N MET A 43 8.56 1.21 14.28
CA MET A 43 9.62 1.65 15.20
C MET A 43 9.01 2.37 16.41
N GLY A 44 7.93 3.13 16.20
CA GLY A 44 7.16 3.76 17.28
C GLY A 44 6.65 2.76 18.33
N GLU A 45 6.18 1.57 17.93
CA GLU A 45 5.77 0.51 18.87
C GLU A 45 6.91 0.11 19.81
N THR A 46 8.13 -0.07 19.28
CA THR A 46 9.31 -0.39 20.10
C THR A 46 9.74 0.78 20.98
N LEU A 47 9.77 1.99 20.43
CA LEU A 47 10.18 3.19 21.18
C LEU A 47 9.22 3.53 22.33
N GLN A 48 7.91 3.32 22.13
CA GLN A 48 6.89 3.72 23.12
C GLN A 48 6.51 2.60 24.09
N ALA A 49 6.44 1.35 23.62
CA ALA A 49 5.97 0.22 24.41
C ALA A 49 7.08 -0.78 24.78
N GLY A 50 8.30 -0.61 24.26
CA GLY A 50 9.40 -1.57 24.45
C GLY A 50 9.17 -2.91 23.77
N VAL A 51 8.17 -3.01 22.88
CA VAL A 51 7.79 -4.24 22.19
C VAL A 51 8.41 -4.27 20.81
N SER A 52 9.09 -5.36 20.47
CA SER A 52 9.61 -5.58 19.11
C SER A 52 8.53 -6.21 18.23
N PRO A 53 8.07 -5.56 17.15
CA PRO A 53 7.04 -6.11 16.28
C PRO A 53 7.49 -7.40 15.59
N GLY A 54 6.64 -8.42 15.62
CA GLY A 54 6.85 -9.67 14.89
C GLY A 54 6.66 -9.55 13.37
N ARG A 55 7.04 -10.59 12.64
CA ARG A 55 6.71 -10.76 11.22
C ARG A 55 5.29 -11.32 11.09
N HIS A 56 4.44 -10.67 10.30
CA HIS A 56 3.01 -11.03 10.14
C HIS A 56 2.62 -11.33 8.68
N GLY A 57 3.59 -11.49 7.78
CA GLY A 57 3.31 -11.61 6.35
C GLY A 57 2.57 -10.38 5.81
N ASN A 58 1.49 -10.60 5.06
CA ASN A 58 0.66 -9.54 4.48
C ASN A 58 -0.40 -8.99 5.44
N GLU A 59 -0.50 -9.54 6.65
CA GLU A 59 -1.52 -9.15 7.60
C GLU A 59 -1.23 -7.79 8.25
N ASN A 60 -2.26 -6.96 8.39
CA ASN A 60 -2.20 -5.80 9.27
C ASN A 60 -2.34 -6.28 10.73
N PRO A 61 -1.40 -5.98 11.64
CA PRO A 61 -1.47 -6.46 13.02
C PRO A 61 -2.61 -5.81 13.82
N MET A 62 -3.03 -4.59 13.44
CA MET A 62 -4.00 -3.78 14.20
C MET A 62 -5.41 -3.78 13.60
N ARG A 63 -5.59 -4.39 12.42
CA ARG A 63 -6.85 -4.37 11.66
C ARG A 63 -7.15 -5.77 11.13
N VAL A 64 -8.39 -6.20 11.30
CA VAL A 64 -8.86 -7.51 10.83
C VAL A 64 -10.32 -7.38 10.38
N PRO A 65 -10.68 -7.89 9.18
CA PRO A 65 -9.81 -8.42 8.14
C PRO A 65 -8.97 -7.33 7.44
N ALA A 66 -7.67 -7.56 7.30
CA ALA A 66 -6.79 -6.74 6.47
C ALA A 66 -5.59 -7.59 6.06
N ASN A 67 -5.71 -8.22 4.89
CA ASN A 67 -4.77 -9.22 4.38
C ASN A 67 -4.95 -9.40 2.86
N THR A 68 -4.09 -10.23 2.27
CA THR A 68 -4.18 -10.71 0.90
C THR A 68 -4.73 -12.13 0.88
N TYR A 69 -5.78 -12.36 0.08
CA TYR A 69 -6.48 -13.63 -0.05
C TYR A 69 -6.40 -14.14 -1.49
N ARG A 70 -6.34 -15.46 -1.66
CA ARG A 70 -6.30 -16.12 -2.98
C ARG A 70 -7.72 -16.36 -3.49
N THR A 71 -7.97 -16.07 -4.76
CA THR A 71 -9.25 -16.29 -5.45
C THR A 71 -9.30 -17.66 -6.14
N SER A 72 -10.47 -18.05 -6.67
CA SER A 72 -10.65 -19.38 -7.28
C SER A 72 -9.86 -19.60 -8.57
N ASP A 73 -9.61 -18.52 -9.32
CA ASP A 73 -8.79 -18.47 -10.54
C ASP A 73 -7.28 -18.33 -10.23
N GLY A 74 -6.89 -18.35 -8.95
CA GLY A 74 -5.50 -18.35 -8.51
C GLY A 74 -4.86 -16.98 -8.40
N GLU A 75 -5.63 -15.92 -8.65
CA GLU A 75 -5.25 -14.52 -8.41
C GLU A 75 -5.26 -14.19 -6.92
N TYR A 76 -4.80 -12.98 -6.58
CA TYR A 76 -4.77 -12.50 -5.19
C TYR A 76 -5.43 -11.13 -5.08
N VAL A 77 -6.29 -10.99 -4.09
CA VAL A 77 -6.95 -9.73 -3.72
C VAL A 77 -6.51 -9.31 -2.33
N THR A 78 -6.11 -8.05 -2.18
CA THR A 78 -5.87 -7.43 -0.88
C THR A 78 -7.10 -6.65 -0.48
N VAL A 79 -7.60 -6.87 0.74
CA VAL A 79 -8.76 -6.16 1.30
C VAL A 79 -8.40 -5.55 2.64
N ILE A 80 -9.05 -4.43 2.99
CA ILE A 80 -8.84 -3.76 4.28
C ILE A 80 -10.18 -3.32 4.86
N VAL A 81 -10.53 -3.87 6.03
CA VAL A 81 -11.61 -3.37 6.89
C VAL A 81 -11.00 -2.43 7.92
N GLN A 82 -11.02 -1.14 7.62
CA GLN A 82 -10.29 -0.12 8.37
C GLN A 82 -10.88 0.18 9.76
N HIS A 83 -12.20 0.12 9.88
CA HIS A 83 -12.95 0.34 11.12
C HIS A 83 -14.33 -0.33 11.05
N ASP A 84 -15.06 -0.38 12.17
CA ASP A 84 -16.34 -1.10 12.27
C ASP A 84 -17.41 -0.61 11.28
N GLY A 85 -17.40 0.67 10.89
CA GLY A 85 -18.29 1.16 9.82
C GLY A 85 -18.12 0.47 8.45
N PHE A 86 -16.96 -0.14 8.15
CA PHE A 86 -16.76 -0.92 6.92
C PHE A 86 -17.20 -2.38 7.06
N TRP A 87 -17.39 -2.87 8.28
CA TRP A 87 -17.65 -4.28 8.56
C TRP A 87 -18.97 -4.79 7.94
N PRO A 88 -20.11 -4.08 8.03
CA PRO A 88 -21.35 -4.51 7.38
C PRO A 88 -21.24 -4.66 5.87
N GLY A 89 -20.58 -3.73 5.18
CA GLY A 89 -20.37 -3.81 3.73
C GLY A 89 -19.48 -5.00 3.35
N PHE A 90 -18.43 -5.25 4.14
CA PHE A 90 -17.60 -6.42 3.96
C PHE A 90 -18.37 -7.74 4.13
N CYS A 91 -19.19 -7.86 5.17
CA CYS A 91 -20.02 -9.05 5.38
C CYS A 91 -21.01 -9.28 4.24
N ARG A 92 -21.72 -8.23 3.77
CA ARG A 92 -22.63 -8.33 2.62
C ARG A 92 -21.91 -8.73 1.33
N ALA A 93 -20.73 -8.16 1.07
CA ALA A 93 -19.95 -8.52 -0.11
C ALA A 93 -19.61 -10.01 -0.15
N LEU A 94 -19.37 -10.61 1.03
CA LEU A 94 -18.99 -12.01 1.19
C LEU A 94 -20.17 -12.97 1.44
N ASP A 95 -21.41 -12.49 1.50
CA ASP A 95 -22.61 -13.26 1.90
C ASP A 95 -22.46 -13.92 3.30
N VAL A 96 -21.93 -13.19 4.27
CA VAL A 96 -21.69 -13.65 5.66
C VAL A 96 -22.20 -12.68 6.72
N GLU A 97 -23.39 -12.15 6.51
CA GLU A 97 -24.07 -11.23 7.43
C GLU A 97 -24.35 -11.85 8.80
N ASP A 98 -24.32 -13.18 8.93
CA ASP A 98 -24.37 -13.87 10.21
C ASP A 98 -23.23 -13.45 11.17
N LEU A 99 -22.08 -13.04 10.61
CA LEU A 99 -20.94 -12.54 11.39
C LEU A 99 -21.18 -11.18 12.04
N LEU A 100 -22.21 -10.44 11.62
CA LEU A 100 -22.57 -9.17 12.24
C LEU A 100 -23.15 -9.35 13.64
N GLU A 101 -23.76 -10.50 13.90
CA GLU A 101 -24.37 -10.83 15.19
C GLU A 101 -23.44 -11.66 16.07
N ASP A 102 -22.33 -12.19 15.54
CA ASP A 102 -21.37 -13.00 16.29
C ASP A 102 -20.52 -12.11 17.24
N PRO A 103 -20.60 -12.29 18.57
CA PRO A 103 -19.82 -11.52 19.54
C PRO A 103 -18.30 -11.59 19.31
N CYS A 104 -17.80 -12.65 18.67
CA CYS A 104 -16.40 -12.81 18.32
C CYS A 104 -15.94 -11.85 17.20
N PHE A 105 -16.87 -11.30 16.40
CA PHE A 105 -16.54 -10.50 15.21
C PHE A 105 -17.25 -9.14 15.12
N GLN A 106 -18.17 -8.84 16.03
CA GLN A 106 -18.92 -7.57 16.06
C GLN A 106 -18.03 -6.30 16.08
N THR A 107 -16.95 -6.31 16.86
CA THR A 107 -16.09 -5.13 17.04
C THR A 107 -14.69 -5.36 16.47
N ALA A 108 -14.01 -4.29 16.07
CA ALA A 108 -12.63 -4.37 15.59
C ALA A 108 -11.70 -5.04 16.60
N ARG A 109 -11.90 -4.78 17.90
CA ARG A 109 -11.15 -5.43 18.98
C ARG A 109 -11.44 -6.94 19.04
N ALA A 110 -12.70 -7.35 18.92
CA ALA A 110 -13.08 -8.76 18.91
C ALA A 110 -12.48 -9.48 17.69
N ARG A 111 -12.53 -8.88 16.50
CA ARG A 111 -11.91 -9.43 15.28
C ARG A 111 -10.40 -9.58 15.38
N VAL A 112 -9.71 -8.63 16.02
CA VAL A 112 -8.27 -8.75 16.31
C VAL A 112 -7.98 -9.90 17.28
N ALA A 113 -8.78 -10.06 18.34
CA ALA A 113 -8.63 -11.15 19.30
C ALA A 113 -8.91 -12.53 18.67
N ASN A 114 -9.78 -12.59 17.66
CA ASN A 114 -10.16 -13.81 16.93
C ASN A 114 -9.59 -13.86 15.50
N ARG A 115 -8.41 -13.25 15.29
CA ARG A 115 -7.72 -13.12 14.00
C ARG A 115 -7.72 -14.39 13.17
N ASP A 116 -7.26 -15.49 13.76
CA ASP A 116 -6.99 -16.71 13.01
C ASP A 116 -8.31 -17.30 12.47
N ALA A 117 -9.35 -17.30 13.31
CA ALA A 117 -10.67 -17.78 12.95
C ALA A 117 -11.29 -16.98 11.80
N ILE A 118 -11.24 -15.64 11.87
CA ILE A 118 -11.82 -14.81 10.80
C ILE A 118 -10.99 -14.88 9.51
N ASN A 119 -9.66 -14.91 9.60
CA ASN A 119 -8.80 -15.04 8.42
C ASN A 119 -8.99 -16.39 7.73
N GLU A 120 -9.12 -17.48 8.48
CA GLU A 120 -9.40 -18.79 7.91
C GLU A 120 -10.75 -18.81 7.17
N ARG A 121 -11.80 -18.26 7.80
CA ARG A 121 -13.14 -18.18 7.20
C ARG A 121 -13.14 -17.32 5.95
N VAL A 122 -12.57 -16.11 6.01
CA VAL A 122 -12.48 -15.18 4.89
C VAL A 122 -11.64 -15.76 3.74
N SER A 123 -10.53 -16.43 4.05
CA SER A 123 -9.69 -17.10 3.04
C SER A 123 -10.46 -18.17 2.25
N LYS A 124 -11.23 -19.02 2.95
CA LYS A 124 -12.10 -20.01 2.29
C LYS A 124 -13.14 -19.37 1.39
N ILE A 125 -13.72 -18.25 1.83
CA ILE A 125 -14.72 -17.51 1.05
C ILE A 125 -14.08 -16.93 -0.20
N PHE A 126 -12.96 -16.21 -0.11
CA PHE A 126 -12.29 -15.64 -1.28
C PHE A 126 -11.90 -16.70 -2.31
N ALA A 127 -11.52 -17.90 -1.88
CA ALA A 127 -11.21 -19.02 -2.77
C ALA A 127 -12.42 -19.58 -3.55
N SER A 128 -13.66 -19.13 -3.28
CA SER A 128 -14.87 -19.63 -3.93
C SER A 128 -15.26 -18.92 -5.23
N ARG A 129 -14.70 -17.72 -5.49
CA ARG A 129 -15.03 -16.90 -6.67
C ARG A 129 -13.78 -16.33 -7.32
N THR A 130 -13.91 -15.98 -8.60
CA THR A 130 -12.84 -15.40 -9.41
C THR A 130 -12.52 -13.97 -8.96
N MET A 131 -11.37 -13.43 -9.37
CA MET A 131 -11.03 -12.03 -9.07
C MET A 131 -12.11 -11.08 -9.57
N ALA A 132 -12.54 -11.23 -10.83
CA ALA A 132 -13.54 -10.34 -11.46
C ALA A 132 -14.89 -10.32 -10.70
N GLU A 133 -15.33 -11.48 -10.21
CA GLU A 133 -16.54 -11.55 -9.37
C GLU A 133 -16.35 -10.83 -8.03
N TRP A 134 -15.16 -10.93 -7.42
CA TRP A 134 -14.87 -10.20 -6.19
C TRP A 134 -14.78 -8.70 -6.40
N GLU A 135 -14.16 -8.23 -7.48
CA GLU A 135 -14.12 -6.80 -7.80
C GLU A 135 -15.53 -6.22 -7.84
N GLN A 136 -16.43 -6.84 -8.62
CA GLN A 136 -17.81 -6.39 -8.72
C GLN A 136 -18.53 -6.33 -7.36
N ARG A 137 -18.36 -7.37 -6.53
CA ARG A 137 -19.05 -7.48 -5.23
C ARG A 137 -18.49 -6.51 -4.19
N LEU A 138 -17.17 -6.37 -4.13
CA LEU A 138 -16.50 -5.47 -3.19
C LEU A 138 -16.74 -4.01 -3.56
N GLU A 139 -16.75 -3.68 -4.86
CA GLU A 139 -17.12 -2.34 -5.34
C GLU A 139 -18.56 -1.96 -5.01
N ALA A 140 -19.51 -2.88 -5.24
CA ALA A 140 -20.92 -2.65 -4.95
C ALA A 140 -21.16 -2.28 -3.47
N GLU A 141 -20.38 -2.87 -2.57
CA GLU A 141 -20.44 -2.61 -1.12
C GLU A 141 -19.42 -1.57 -0.63
N ARG A 142 -18.69 -0.93 -1.55
CA ARG A 142 -17.67 0.11 -1.28
C ARG A 142 -16.59 -0.35 -0.29
N VAL A 143 -16.23 -1.63 -0.38
CA VAL A 143 -15.13 -2.21 0.40
C VAL A 143 -13.82 -1.79 -0.24
N GLY A 144 -12.83 -1.37 0.57
CA GLY A 144 -11.49 -1.07 0.06
C GLY A 144 -10.76 -2.36 -0.30
N PHE A 145 -10.43 -2.53 -1.58
CA PHE A 145 -9.65 -3.66 -2.09
C PHE A 145 -8.68 -3.24 -3.21
N SER A 146 -7.78 -4.16 -3.57
CA SER A 146 -6.93 -4.07 -4.76
C SER A 146 -6.56 -5.47 -5.23
N ALA A 147 -6.54 -5.69 -6.55
CA ALA A 147 -5.85 -6.83 -7.13
C ALA A 147 -4.34 -6.74 -6.82
N VAL A 148 -3.69 -7.89 -6.65
CA VAL A 148 -2.22 -7.99 -6.61
C VAL A 148 -1.72 -8.14 -8.04
N ASN A 149 -1.29 -7.04 -8.63
CA ASN A 149 -0.82 -7.01 -10.01
C ASN A 149 0.60 -7.58 -10.13
N ASP A 150 0.83 -8.33 -11.20
CA ASP A 150 2.18 -8.55 -11.73
C ASP A 150 2.69 -7.31 -12.48
N TYR A 151 3.90 -7.40 -13.02
CA TYR A 151 4.51 -6.28 -13.75
C TYR A 151 3.74 -5.91 -15.03
N GLU A 152 3.19 -6.88 -15.77
CA GLU A 152 2.49 -6.60 -17.03
C GLU A 152 1.16 -5.90 -16.76
N ARG A 153 0.38 -6.39 -15.79
CA ARG A 153 -0.88 -5.78 -15.37
C ARG A 153 -0.67 -4.39 -14.77
N ALA A 154 0.36 -4.21 -13.94
CA ALA A 154 0.68 -2.90 -13.39
C ALA A 154 1.03 -1.87 -14.48
N LEU A 155 1.73 -2.30 -15.54
CA LEU A 155 2.04 -1.43 -16.69
C LEU A 155 0.83 -1.16 -17.59
N ALA A 156 -0.11 -2.11 -17.66
CA ALA A 156 -1.36 -2.00 -18.42
C ALA A 156 -2.46 -1.22 -17.68
N ASP A 157 -2.25 -0.87 -16.41
CA ASP A 157 -3.23 -0.18 -15.58
C ASP A 157 -3.66 1.18 -16.22
N PRO A 158 -4.97 1.43 -16.41
CA PRO A 158 -5.46 2.67 -17.01
C PRO A 158 -4.98 3.93 -16.30
N GLN A 159 -4.78 3.89 -14.98
CA GLN A 159 -4.26 5.00 -14.21
C GLN A 159 -2.77 5.23 -14.46
N VAL A 160 -1.98 4.18 -14.67
CA VAL A 160 -0.56 4.30 -15.06
C VAL A 160 -0.43 4.95 -16.43
N ALA A 161 -1.27 4.55 -17.38
CA ALA A 161 -1.36 5.16 -18.70
C ALA A 161 -1.82 6.63 -18.63
N HIS A 162 -2.90 6.91 -17.89
CA HIS A 162 -3.44 8.25 -17.70
C HIS A 162 -2.42 9.22 -17.11
N ARG A 163 -1.57 8.75 -16.19
CA ARG A 163 -0.50 9.55 -15.59
C ARG A 163 0.72 9.75 -16.48
N GLY A 164 0.81 9.08 -17.62
CA GLY A 164 1.99 9.12 -18.49
C GLY A 164 3.26 8.67 -17.78
N LEU A 165 3.14 7.73 -16.84
CA LEU A 165 4.25 7.35 -15.97
C LEU A 165 5.37 6.63 -16.75
N ILE A 166 5.02 5.83 -17.76
CA ILE A 166 5.99 5.18 -18.64
C ILE A 166 6.32 6.10 -19.81
N ARG A 167 7.59 6.50 -19.91
CA ARG A 167 8.08 7.46 -20.92
C ARG A 167 8.98 6.76 -21.93
N ARG A 168 8.96 7.25 -23.16
CA ARG A 168 9.90 6.88 -24.21
C ARG A 168 11.00 7.92 -24.26
N VAL A 169 12.25 7.48 -24.28
CA VAL A 169 13.44 8.34 -24.30
C VAL A 169 14.41 7.81 -25.35
N GLU A 170 14.98 8.70 -26.14
CA GLU A 170 16.05 8.35 -27.08
C GLU A 170 17.38 8.17 -26.34
N HIS A 171 17.93 6.96 -26.35
CA HIS A 171 19.24 6.64 -25.79
C HIS A 171 20.31 6.64 -26.91
N PRO A 172 21.45 7.35 -26.75
CA PRO A 172 22.47 7.48 -27.80
C PRO A 172 23.00 6.16 -28.37
N VAL A 173 22.93 5.07 -27.60
CA VAL A 173 23.42 3.74 -27.99
C VAL A 173 22.29 2.75 -28.24
N SER A 174 21.16 2.89 -27.55
CA SER A 174 20.10 1.86 -27.50
C SER A 174 18.86 2.23 -28.31
N GLY A 175 18.84 3.42 -28.93
CA GLY A 175 17.65 3.99 -29.58
C GLY A 175 16.55 4.31 -28.58
N GLU A 176 15.30 4.28 -29.04
CA GLU A 176 14.12 4.51 -28.18
C GLU A 176 14.01 3.42 -27.11
N ILE A 177 14.09 3.83 -25.84
CA ILE A 177 13.87 2.97 -24.67
C ILE A 177 12.68 3.45 -23.85
N ARG A 178 12.06 2.52 -23.10
CA ARG A 178 10.99 2.84 -22.15
C ARG A 178 11.53 2.88 -20.73
N VAL A 179 11.20 3.94 -20.00
CA VAL A 179 11.63 4.15 -18.60
C VAL A 179 10.45 4.57 -17.72
N VAL A 180 10.54 4.28 -16.43
CA VAL A 180 9.61 4.81 -15.43
C VAL A 180 9.99 6.27 -15.18
N GLY A 181 9.07 7.19 -15.46
CA GLY A 181 9.22 8.61 -15.24
C GLY A 181 9.03 9.02 -13.79
N ALA A 182 9.09 10.33 -13.54
CA ALA A 182 8.88 10.88 -12.22
C ALA A 182 7.44 10.60 -11.71
N PRO A 183 7.26 10.23 -10.42
CA PRO A 183 5.94 9.96 -9.86
C PRO A 183 5.10 11.24 -9.58
N TRP A 184 5.56 12.41 -10.02
CA TRP A 184 4.88 13.70 -9.88
C TRP A 184 4.61 14.36 -11.24
N ILE A 185 3.56 15.17 -11.26
CA ILE A 185 3.23 16.07 -12.38
C ILE A 185 3.34 17.49 -11.81
N MET A 186 4.18 18.31 -12.42
CA MET A 186 4.40 19.70 -12.00
C MET A 186 3.99 20.63 -13.13
N SER A 187 3.06 21.54 -12.85
CA SER A 187 2.65 22.56 -13.82
C SER A 187 3.84 23.45 -14.20
N GLY A 188 3.96 23.80 -15.49
CA GLY A 188 5.02 24.69 -15.98
C GLY A 188 6.41 24.05 -16.13
N ALA A 189 6.64 22.85 -15.59
CA ALA A 189 7.78 22.03 -15.96
C ALA A 189 7.40 21.17 -17.16
N GLN A 190 7.71 21.64 -18.37
CA GLN A 190 7.67 20.75 -19.52
C GLN A 190 8.69 19.64 -19.27
N ALA A 191 8.20 18.41 -19.34
CA ALA A 191 9.10 17.29 -19.54
C ALA A 191 9.50 17.33 -21.00
N GLU A 192 10.65 17.92 -21.29
CA GLU A 192 11.38 17.63 -22.53
C GLU A 192 11.78 16.15 -22.55
#